data_AF-A0A537Y1V8-F1
#
_entry.id   AF-A0A537Y1V8-F1
#
_cell.length_a   1.000
_cell.length_b   1.000
_cell.length_c   1.000
_cell.angle_alpha   90.00
_cell.angle_beta   90.00
_cell.angle_gamma   90.00
#
_symmetry.space_group_name_H-M   'P 1'
#
loop_
_entity.id
_entity.type
_entity.pdbx_description
1 polymer ?
#
loop_
_entity_poly.entity_id
_entity_poly.type
_entity_poly.pdbx_seq_one_letter_code
_entity_poly.pdbx_strand_id
1 'polypeptide(L)' 'MEWVLFVSLQWIVFGSPTQPTTQQIQSFPSEELCNKAAEAIRNEINAPIPGQRVQTLGRVVCLLRKDK' A
#
# COMPACT_ATOMS: atom_id res chain seq x y z
N MET A 1 7.68 11.31 -17.50
CA MET A 1 7.99 11.09 -16.07
C MET A 1 6.71 11.00 -15.27
N GLU A 2 6.32 9.79 -14.89
CA GLU A 2 5.11 9.51 -14.11
C GLU A 2 5.48 8.88 -12.77
N TRP A 3 4.82 9.28 -11.69
CA TRP A 3 4.98 8.61 -10.39
C TRP A 3 4.01 7.45 -10.31
N VAL A 4 4.45 6.31 -9.79
CA VAL A 4 3.63 5.12 -9.66
C VAL A 4 3.65 4.69 -8.21
N LEU A 5 2.47 4.37 -7.70
CA LEU A 5 2.29 3.91 -6.33
C LEU A 5 2.18 2.40 -6.31
N PHE A 6 3.04 1.74 -5.53
CA PHE A 6 2.95 0.32 -5.25
C PHE A 6 2.46 0.10 -3.82
N VAL A 7 1.48 -0.78 -3.68
CA VAL A 7 0.90 -1.17 -2.40
C VAL A 7 1.04 -2.68 -2.26
N SER A 8 1.65 -3.13 -1.18
CA SER A 8 1.73 -4.53 -0.79
C SER A 8 1.05 -4.69 0.56
N LEU A 9 0.01 -5.52 0.59
CA LEU A 9 -0.78 -5.82 1.78
C LEU A 9 -0.54 -7.27 2.20
N GLN A 10 -0.16 -7.47 3.45
CA GLN A 10 0.02 -8.77 4.06
C GLN A 10 -1.01 -8.95 5.17
N TRP A 11 -1.82 -10.00 5.08
CA TRP A 11 -2.75 -10.36 6.15
C TRP A 11 -2.09 -11.37 7.09
N ILE A 12 -2.32 -11.22 8.39
CA ILE A 12 -1.96 -12.18 9.42
C ILE A 12 -3.26 -12.59 10.08
N VAL A 13 -3.73 -13.79 9.78
CA VAL A 13 -4.99 -14.35 10.27
C VAL A 13 -4.66 -15.39 11.33
N PHE A 14 -5.15 -15.23 12.56
CA PHE A 14 -4.82 -16.12 13.68
C PHE A 14 -3.30 -16.36 13.88
N GLY A 15 -2.48 -15.32 13.64
CA GLY A 15 -1.02 -15.40 13.77
C GLY A 15 -0.29 -15.99 12.57
N SER A 16 -0.99 -16.43 11.52
CA SER A 16 -0.39 -16.98 10.30
C SER A 16 -0.45 -15.97 9.15
N PRO A 17 0.69 -15.63 8.51
CA PRO A 17 0.69 -14.76 7.33
C PRO A 17 0.09 -15.48 6.12
N THR A 18 -0.78 -14.80 5.38
CA THR A 18 -1.31 -15.27 4.09
C THR A 18 -0.35 -14.95 2.94
N GLN A 19 -0.73 -15.22 1.69
CA GLN A 19 -0.01 -14.64 0.56
C GLN A 19 -0.19 -13.11 0.54
N PRO A 20 0.86 -12.31 0.29
CA PRO A 20 0.73 -10.88 0.14
C PRO A 20 -0.03 -10.52 -1.14
N THR A 21 -0.89 -9.51 -1.06
CA THR A 21 -1.55 -8.90 -2.21
C THR A 21 -0.78 -7.66 -2.61
N THR A 22 -0.18 -7.69 -3.80
CA THR A 22 0.50 -6.52 -4.36
C THR A 22 -0.35 -5.92 -5.47
N GLN A 23 -0.59 -4.61 -5.39
CA GLN A 23 -1.30 -3.85 -6.40
C GLN A 23 -0.47 -2.63 -6.81
N GLN A 24 -0.43 -2.40 -8.11
CA GLN A 24 0.06 -1.14 -8.66
C GLN A 24 -1.14 -0.21 -8.80
N ILE A 25 -1.09 0.91 -8.10
CA ILE A 25 -2.05 1.99 -8.24
C ILE A 25 -1.57 2.92 -9.37
N GLN A 26 -2.53 3.58 -10.00
CA GLN A 26 -2.39 4.38 -11.22
C GLN A 26 -1.26 5.42 -11.14
N SER A 27 -0.90 5.98 -12.29
CA SER A 27 0.11 7.02 -12.39
C SER A 27 -0.36 8.34 -11.75
N PHE A 28 0.56 8.99 -11.04
CA PHE A 28 0.40 10.30 -10.41
C PHE A 28 1.26 11.34 -11.16
N PRO A 29 0.75 12.57 -11.32
CA PRO A 29 1.45 13.61 -12.05
C PRO A 29 2.59 14.27 -11.24
N SER A 30 2.61 14.11 -9.90
CA SER A 30 3.69 14.63 -9.04
C SER A 30 4.00 13.69 -7.87
N GLU A 31 5.21 13.85 -7.33
CA GLU A 31 5.68 13.10 -6.16
C GLU A 31 4.81 13.36 -4.93
N GLU A 32 4.45 14.63 -4.71
CA GLU A 32 3.64 15.09 -3.58
C GLU A 32 2.27 14.42 -3.57
N LEU A 33 1.63 14.29 -4.73
CA LEU A 33 0.34 13.62 -4.86
C LEU A 33 0.46 12.11 -4.64
N CYS A 34 1.53 11.49 -5.14
CA CYS A 34 1.81 10.09 -4.87
C CYS A 34 2.01 9.86 -3.36
N ASN A 35 2.82 10.68 -2.69
CA ASN A 35 3.10 10.57 -1.26
C ASN A 35 1.85 10.81 -0.40
N LYS A 36 0.98 11.76 -0.77
CA LYS A 36 -0.31 11.96 -0.10
C LYS A 36 -1.22 10.73 -0.22
N ALA A 37 -1.31 10.15 -1.42
CA ALA A 37 -2.07 8.91 -1.62
C ALA A 37 -1.44 7.75 -0.83
N ALA A 38 -0.11 7.66 -0.79
CA ALA A 38 0.62 6.64 -0.05
C ALA A 38 0.35 6.73 1.45
N GLU A 39 0.31 7.94 2.02
CA GLU A 39 0.01 8.19 3.42
C GLU A 39 -1.43 7.80 3.76
N ALA A 40 -2.40 8.20 2.94
CA ALA A 40 -3.80 7.82 3.13
C ALA A 40 -3.98 6.29 3.15
N ILE A 41 -3.38 5.59 2.17
CA ILE A 41 -3.44 4.12 2.11
C ILE A 41 -2.72 3.47 3.29
N ARG A 42 -1.59 4.03 3.74
CA ARG A 42 -0.87 3.53 4.90
C ARG A 42 -1.71 3.62 6.18
N ASN A 43 -2.48 4.68 6.34
CA ASN A 43 -3.37 4.84 7.49
C ASN A 43 -4.50 3.80 7.47
N GLU A 44 -5.10 3.57 6.30
CA GLU A 44 -6.16 2.56 6.13
C GLU A 44 -5.64 1.14 6.35
N ILE A 45 -4.47 0.79 5.80
CA ILE A 45 -3.94 -0.58 5.92
C ILE A 45 -3.57 -0.92 7.37
N ASN A 46 -3.04 0.03 8.14
CA ASN A 46 -2.65 -0.23 9.52
C ASN A 46 -3.83 -0.10 10.50
N ALA A 47 -5.02 0.25 10.02
CA ALA A 47 -6.20 0.33 10.87
C ALA A 47 -6.59 -1.08 11.38
N PRO A 48 -6.80 -1.25 12.70
CA PRO A 48 -7.24 -2.52 13.24
C PRO A 48 -8.68 -2.82 12.80
N ILE A 49 -8.95 -4.06 12.40
CA ILE A 49 -10.30 -4.52 12.04
C ILE A 49 -11.02 -4.95 13.32
N PRO A 50 -12.05 -4.22 13.78
CA PRO A 50 -12.71 -4.52 15.05
C PRO A 50 -13.37 -5.91 15.04
N GLY A 51 -13.28 -6.62 16.16
CA GLY A 51 -13.96 -7.90 16.35
C GLY A 51 -13.33 -9.09 15.61
N GLN A 52 -12.21 -8.89 14.91
CA GLN A 52 -11.51 -9.97 14.20
C GLN A 52 -10.06 -10.12 14.69
N ARG A 53 -9.57 -11.36 14.79
CA ARG A 53 -8.16 -11.67 15.10
C ARG A 53 -7.31 -11.64 13.82
N VAL A 54 -7.34 -10.50 13.15
CA VAL A 54 -6.54 -10.23 11.94
C VAL A 54 -5.66 -9.02 12.20
N GLN A 55 -4.44 -9.10 11.69
CA GLN A 55 -3.55 -7.96 11.58
C GLN A 55 -3.20 -7.76 10.11
N THR A 56 -3.15 -6.50 9.70
CA THR A 56 -2.78 -6.09 8.35
C THR A 56 -1.45 -5.36 8.42
N LEU A 57 -0.51 -5.76 7.58
CA LEU A 57 0.77 -5.08 7.42
C LEU A 57 0.86 -4.55 6.00
N GLY A 58 1.10 -3.25 5.89
CA GLY A 58 1.19 -2.55 4.61
C GLY A 58 2.59 -2.08 4.32
N ARG A 59 3.06 -2.30 3.09
CA ARG A 59 4.17 -1.56 2.51
C ARG A 59 3.66 -0.74 1.34
N VAL A 60 3.96 0.55 1.36
CA VAL A 60 3.54 1.50 0.35
C VAL A 60 4.76 2.27 -0.13
N VAL A 61 4.97 2.34 -1.45
CA VAL A 61 6.15 2.99 -2.05
C VAL A 61 5.75 3.75 -3.31
N CYS A 62 6.16 5.02 -3.36
CA CYS A 62 6.12 5.84 -4.57
C CYS A 62 7.41 5.69 -5.35
N LEU A 63 7.32 5.40 -6.64
CA LEU A 63 8.46 5.24 -7.53
C LEU A 63 8.28 6.13 -8.77
N LEU A 64 9.32 6.84 -9.15
CA LEU A 64 9.35 7.55 -10.43
C LEU A 64 9.61 6.54 -11.55
N ARG A 65 8.66 6.40 -12.46
CA ARG A 65 8.82 5.57 -13.66
C ARG A 65 9.76 6.29 -14.62
N LYS A 66 10.92 5.68 -14.88
CA LYS A 66 11.83 6.12 -15.93
C LYS A 66 11.16 5.84 -17.29
N ASP A 67 11.04 6.87 -18.12
CA ASP A 67 10.59 6.72 -19.51
C ASP A 67 11.47 5.69 -20.22
N LYS A 68 10.83 4.84 -21.03
CA LYS A 68 11.43 3.65 -21.65
C LYS A 68 12.40 4.04 -22.78
#